data_AF-A0A5C9BYJ6-F1
#
_entry.id   AF-A0A5C9BYJ6-F1
#
_cell.length_a   1.000
_cell.length_b   1.000
_cell.length_c   1.000
_cell.angle_alpha   90.00
_cell.angle_beta   90.00
_cell.angle_gamma   90.00
#
_symmetry.space_group_name_H-M   'P 1'
#
loop_
_entity.id
_entity.type
_entity.pdbx_description
1 polymer ?
#
loop_
_entity_poly.entity_id
_entity_poly.type
_entity_poly.pdbx_seq_one_letter_code
_entity_poly.pdbx_strand_id
1 'polypeptide(L)'
;MAGTAFDYATRGNYGPRRVPLVHPPEVVSESRMKFNLASTMACVCLVATLAACGQTPDKPAQAPAPQPGQPVITAAASQALARAEADVAEARGKFALWTSTESAFAKAREAARAGDSAEVLRQAGIASELARLGIEQLNYPSTAPR
;
A
#
# COMPACT_ATOMS: atom_id res chain seq x y z
N MET A 1 12.57 -41.87 -39.21
CA MET A 1 11.84 -41.48 -37.99
C MET A 1 12.87 -41.29 -36.89
N ALA A 2 13.34 -40.05 -36.70
CA ALA A 2 14.35 -39.73 -35.70
C ALA A 2 13.65 -39.41 -34.37
N GLY A 3 13.78 -40.31 -33.40
CA GLY A 3 13.41 -40.05 -32.01
C GLY A 3 14.62 -39.52 -31.26
N THR A 4 14.63 -38.24 -30.95
CA THR A 4 15.62 -37.65 -30.05
C THR A 4 15.20 -37.94 -28.61
N ALA A 5 15.90 -38.88 -27.99
CA ALA A 5 15.94 -39.04 -26.55
C ALA A 5 16.49 -37.74 -25.93
N PHE A 6 15.72 -37.11 -25.05
CA PHE A 6 16.17 -35.93 -24.32
C PHE A 6 17.01 -36.42 -23.12
N ASP A 7 18.32 -36.33 -23.30
CA ASP A 7 19.37 -36.68 -22.35
C ASP A 7 19.27 -35.79 -21.08
N TYR A 8 18.78 -36.35 -19.98
CA TYR A 8 18.86 -35.73 -18.65
C TYR A 8 20.25 -35.96 -18.05
N ALA A 9 21.27 -35.33 -18.64
CA ALA A 9 22.64 -35.39 -18.16
C ALA A 9 23.21 -33.99 -17.92
N THR A 10 22.79 -33.35 -16.84
CA THR A 10 23.58 -32.30 -16.19
C THR A 10 23.30 -32.34 -14.68
N ARG A 11 23.98 -33.27 -14.01
CA ARG A 11 24.06 -33.32 -12.55
C ARG A 11 24.75 -32.06 -12.05
N GLY A 12 23.95 -31.05 -11.72
CA GLY A 12 24.38 -29.91 -10.91
C GLY A 12 24.89 -30.43 -9.57
N ASN A 13 26.16 -30.16 -9.32
CA ASN A 13 26.92 -30.48 -8.12
C ASN A 13 26.30 -29.82 -6.87
N TYR A 14 25.41 -30.53 -6.16
CA TYR A 14 24.93 -30.14 -4.83
C TYR A 14 25.86 -30.68 -3.73
N GLY A 15 27.06 -30.12 -3.66
CA GLY A 15 27.91 -30.22 -2.46
C GLY A 15 27.60 -29.07 -1.50
N PRO A 16 27.72 -29.26 -0.16
CA PRO A 16 27.53 -28.18 0.79
C PRO A 16 28.65 -27.15 0.62
N ARG A 17 28.31 -25.97 0.09
CA ARG A 17 29.23 -24.82 0.07
C ARG A 17 29.48 -24.37 1.51
N ARG A 18 30.68 -24.62 2.02
CA ARG A 18 31.18 -23.97 3.25
C ARG A 18 31.33 -22.48 2.96
N VAL A 19 30.42 -21.66 3.47
CA VAL A 19 30.52 -20.21 3.42
C VAL A 19 31.61 -19.79 4.41
N PRO A 20 32.63 -19.00 4.01
CA PRO A 20 33.57 -18.43 4.96
C PRO A 20 32.84 -17.43 5.87
N LEU A 21 33.01 -17.63 7.18
CA LEU A 21 32.47 -16.82 8.27
C LEU A 21 33.18 -15.45 8.26
N VAL A 22 32.64 -14.51 7.48
CA VAL A 22 33.07 -13.11 7.52
C VAL A 22 32.41 -12.48 8.74
N HIS A 23 33.24 -12.13 9.73
CA HIS A 23 32.84 -11.35 10.89
C HIS A 23 32.25 -9.99 10.45
N PRO A 24 31.08 -9.57 10.96
CA PRO A 24 30.61 -8.21 10.81
C PRO A 24 31.39 -7.26 11.74
N PRO A 25 31.79 -6.06 11.28
CA PRO A 25 32.23 -4.99 12.18
C PRO A 25 31.04 -4.44 12.96
N GLU A 26 31.16 -4.45 14.29
CA GLU A 26 30.32 -3.70 15.21
C GLU A 26 30.32 -2.22 14.88
N VAL A 27 29.19 -1.68 14.43
CA VAL A 27 28.75 -0.32 14.77
C VAL A 27 27.24 -0.27 14.60
N VAL A 28 26.51 0.15 15.64
CA VAL A 28 25.54 1.27 15.62
C VAL A 28 24.75 1.26 16.93
N SER A 29 25.26 2.05 17.87
CA SER A 29 24.51 3.07 18.63
C SER A 29 23.03 2.76 18.93
N GLU A 30 22.77 2.13 20.08
CA GLU A 30 21.45 2.11 20.70
C GLU A 30 21.08 3.52 21.20
N SER A 31 20.44 4.31 20.34
CA SER A 31 19.64 5.44 20.79
C SER A 31 18.40 4.90 21.49
N ARG A 32 18.46 4.88 22.83
CA ARG A 32 17.31 4.73 23.72
C ARG A 32 16.22 5.76 23.35
N MET A 33 15.27 5.37 22.52
CA MET A 33 14.03 6.11 22.37
C MET A 33 13.22 5.94 23.65
N LYS A 34 13.28 6.98 24.47
CA LYS A 34 12.39 7.20 25.60
C LYS A 34 10.97 7.32 25.05
N PHE A 35 10.19 6.26 25.19
CA PHE A 35 8.74 6.26 25.02
C PHE A 35 8.14 7.28 25.99
N ASN A 36 7.92 8.50 25.53
CA ASN A 36 7.07 9.45 26.23
C ASN A 36 5.63 9.05 25.96
N LEU A 37 5.07 8.33 26.93
CA LEU A 37 3.66 8.06 27.11
C LEU A 37 2.95 9.40 27.37
N ALA A 38 2.53 10.09 26.30
CA ALA A 38 1.66 11.25 26.37
C ALA A 38 0.37 10.93 25.60
N SER A 39 -0.39 9.99 26.15
CA SER A 39 -1.79 9.77 25.79
C SER A 39 -2.58 10.99 26.26
N THR A 40 -2.76 11.96 25.37
CA THR A 40 -3.64 13.10 25.58
C THR A 40 -4.98 12.79 24.95
N MET A 41 -5.84 12.29 25.82
CA MET A 41 -7.28 12.24 25.71
C MET A 41 -7.84 13.65 25.46
N ALA A 42 -8.25 13.94 24.22
CA ALA A 42 -9.21 14.98 23.81
C ALA A 42 -9.34 14.83 22.27
N CYS A 43 -10.50 14.71 21.63
CA CYS A 43 -11.71 15.48 21.84
C CYS A 43 -12.83 14.68 21.15
N VAL A 44 -13.73 14.08 21.94
CA VAL A 44 -15.05 13.66 21.45
C VAL A 44 -15.92 14.91 21.49
N CYS A 45 -15.99 15.63 20.37
CA CYS A 45 -17.00 16.65 20.12
C CYS A 45 -17.87 16.19 18.95
N LEU A 46 -18.82 15.33 19.33
CA LEU A 46 -20.20 15.30 18.90
C LEU A 46 -20.63 16.47 17.96
N VAL A 47 -20.85 16.18 16.67
CA VAL A 47 -21.91 16.85 15.90
C VAL A 47 -22.59 15.83 15.00
N ALA A 48 -23.67 15.25 15.52
CA ALA A 48 -24.75 14.74 14.69
C ALA A 48 -25.69 15.91 14.40
N THR A 49 -25.82 16.31 13.13
CA THR A 49 -26.99 17.04 12.65
C THR A 49 -27.55 16.30 11.45
N LEU A 50 -28.70 15.66 11.69
CA LEU A 50 -29.63 15.23 10.67
C LEU A 50 -30.19 16.43 9.89
N ALA A 51 -30.79 16.11 8.73
CA ALA A 51 -31.74 16.90 7.95
C ALA A 51 -31.13 17.86 6.90
N ALA A 52 -31.24 17.48 5.62
CA ALA A 52 -32.29 17.99 4.74
C ALA A 52 -32.00 17.61 3.28
N CYS A 53 -32.95 16.94 2.63
CA CYS A 53 -33.06 16.98 1.18
C CYS A 53 -33.33 18.43 0.76
N GLY A 54 -32.45 18.99 -0.07
CA GLY A 54 -32.61 20.32 -0.63
C GLY A 54 -31.72 20.44 -1.87
N GLN A 55 -32.31 20.13 -3.03
CA GLN A 55 -31.69 20.38 -4.33
C GLN A 55 -31.70 21.90 -4.58
N THR A 56 -30.53 22.51 -4.72
CA THR A 56 -30.32 23.75 -5.48
C THR A 56 -28.90 23.76 -6.06
N PRO A 57 -28.71 24.31 -7.28
CA PRO A 57 -27.44 24.26 -8.00
C PRO A 57 -26.47 25.36 -7.53
N ASP A 58 -25.19 25.15 -7.85
CA ASP A 58 -24.08 26.11 -7.76
C ASP A 58 -23.55 26.51 -6.38
N LYS A 59 -22.67 25.66 -5.86
CA LYS A 59 -21.39 26.11 -5.28
C LYS A 59 -20.37 24.98 -5.43
N PRO A 60 -19.32 25.10 -6.27
CA PRO A 60 -18.26 24.12 -6.25
C PRO A 60 -17.73 24.06 -4.81
N ALA A 61 -17.80 22.87 -4.22
CA ALA A 61 -17.17 22.56 -2.96
C ALA A 61 -15.74 23.08 -3.04
N GLN A 62 -15.43 24.04 -2.18
CA GLN A 62 -14.11 24.61 -2.07
C GLN A 62 -13.19 23.46 -1.66
N ALA A 63 -12.48 22.90 -2.64
CA ALA A 63 -11.38 22.00 -2.39
C ALA A 63 -10.43 22.68 -1.38
N PRO A 64 -9.83 21.94 -0.44
CA PRO A 64 -8.91 22.50 0.54
C PRO A 64 -7.91 23.41 -0.18
N ALA A 65 -7.80 24.67 0.27
CA ALA A 65 -6.86 25.61 -0.32
C ALA A 65 -5.45 24.96 -0.31
N PRO A 66 -4.76 24.92 -1.46
CA PRO A 66 -3.46 24.27 -1.54
C PRO A 66 -2.50 24.93 -0.55
N GLN A 67 -1.99 24.14 0.39
CA GLN A 67 -0.94 24.60 1.30
C GLN A 67 0.31 24.95 0.46
N PRO A 68 0.95 26.11 0.70
CA PRO A 68 2.13 26.51 -0.06
C PRO A 68 3.23 25.45 0.13
N GLY A 69 3.60 24.74 -0.94
CA GLY A 69 4.66 23.74 -0.95
C GLY A 69 4.21 22.28 -1.11
N GLN A 70 2.91 21.99 -1.22
CA GLN A 70 2.48 20.66 -1.67
C GLN A 70 2.58 20.56 -3.21
N PRO A 71 3.13 19.46 -3.75
CA PRO A 71 3.05 19.17 -5.18
C PRO A 71 1.60 19.30 -5.63
N VAL A 72 1.37 20.15 -6.64
CA VAL A 72 0.02 20.46 -7.12
C VAL A 72 -0.44 19.30 -7.99
N ILE A 73 -0.96 18.25 -7.36
CA ILE A 73 -1.75 17.23 -8.04
C ILE A 73 -3.22 17.64 -8.09
N THR A 74 -3.96 17.15 -9.08
CA THR A 74 -5.39 17.44 -9.22
C THR A 74 -6.19 16.95 -8.01
N ALA A 75 -7.33 17.58 -7.72
CA ALA A 75 -8.21 17.18 -6.62
C ALA A 75 -8.64 15.70 -6.71
N ALA A 76 -8.91 15.22 -7.93
CA ALA A 76 -9.24 13.81 -8.18
C ALA A 76 -8.07 12.88 -7.83
N ALA A 77 -6.83 13.25 -8.18
CA ALA A 77 -5.63 12.49 -7.84
C ALA A 77 -5.41 12.43 -6.33
N SER A 78 -5.61 13.55 -5.62
CA SER A 78 -5.53 13.58 -4.15
C SER A 78 -6.58 12.67 -3.50
N GLN A 79 -7.82 12.70 -3.99
CA GLN A 79 -8.90 11.85 -3.50
C GLN A 79 -8.61 10.37 -3.74
N ALA A 80 -8.10 10.02 -4.94
CA ALA A 80 -7.73 8.65 -5.27
C ALA A 80 -6.58 8.14 -4.38
N LEU A 81 -5.58 8.97 -4.12
CA LEU A 81 -4.46 8.60 -3.25
C LEU A 81 -4.91 8.37 -1.80
N ALA A 82 -5.79 9.23 -1.28
CA ALA A 82 -6.40 9.05 0.04
C ALA A 82 -7.26 7.78 0.13
N ARG A 83 -8.01 7.46 -0.94
CA ARG A 83 -8.79 6.23 -1.02
C ARG A 83 -7.88 5.00 -1.00
N ALA A 84 -6.84 4.99 -1.82
CA ALA A 84 -5.87 3.89 -1.87
C ALA A 84 -5.16 3.70 -0.52
N GLU A 85 -4.84 4.78 0.20
CA GLU A 85 -4.27 4.69 1.55
C GLU A 85 -5.22 3.97 2.54
N ALA A 86 -6.52 4.30 2.50
CA ALA A 86 -7.52 3.65 3.33
C ALA A 86 -7.69 2.16 2.98
N ASP A 87 -7.76 1.82 1.69
CA ASP A 87 -7.91 0.43 1.24
C ASP A 87 -6.65 -0.41 1.58
N VAL A 88 -5.45 0.16 1.43
CA VAL A 88 -4.19 -0.49 1.85
C VAL A 88 -4.16 -0.71 3.35
N ALA A 89 -4.61 0.27 4.15
CA ALA A 89 -4.69 0.12 5.60
C ALA A 89 -5.69 -0.98 6.00
N GLU A 90 -6.84 -1.06 5.34
CA GLU A 90 -7.83 -2.12 5.56
C GLU A 90 -7.26 -3.51 5.22
N ALA A 91 -6.68 -3.66 4.03
CA ALA A 91 -6.08 -4.92 3.61
C ALA A 91 -4.94 -5.35 4.53
N ARG A 92 -4.13 -4.40 5.01
CA ARG A 92 -3.08 -4.65 6.00
C ARG A 92 -3.65 -5.12 7.33
N GLY A 93 -4.71 -4.48 7.83
CA GLY A 93 -5.38 -4.87 9.07
C GLY A 93 -6.01 -6.26 9.03
N LYS A 94 -6.37 -6.73 7.82
CA LYS A 94 -6.92 -8.07 7.57
C LYS A 94 -5.84 -9.11 7.18
N PHE A 95 -4.55 -8.76 7.23
CA PHE A 95 -3.45 -9.60 6.75
C PHE A 95 -3.62 -10.09 5.30
N ALA A 96 -4.30 -9.27 4.49
CA ALA A 96 -4.67 -9.55 3.10
C ALA A 96 -3.90 -8.70 2.09
N LEU A 97 -2.87 -7.97 2.54
CA LEU A 97 -2.11 -7.06 1.70
C LEU A 97 -1.11 -7.84 0.82
N TRP A 98 -1.25 -7.71 -0.49
CA TRP A 98 -0.27 -8.26 -1.44
C TRP A 98 0.91 -7.30 -1.67
N THR A 99 2.09 -7.83 -1.95
CA THR A 99 3.31 -7.04 -2.22
C THR A 99 3.19 -6.16 -3.48
N SER A 100 2.39 -6.59 -4.46
CA SER A 100 2.05 -5.79 -5.64
C SER A 100 1.24 -4.54 -5.29
N THR A 101 0.38 -4.63 -4.27
CA THR A 101 -0.38 -3.49 -3.72
C THR A 101 0.57 -2.45 -3.13
N GLU A 102 1.52 -2.88 -2.31
CA GLU A 102 2.53 -2.00 -1.71
C GLU A 102 3.38 -1.31 -2.79
N SER A 103 3.77 -2.07 -3.81
CA SER A 103 4.54 -1.55 -4.94
C SER A 103 3.77 -0.49 -5.74
N ALA A 104 2.49 -0.71 -6.00
CA ALA A 104 1.63 0.26 -6.69
C ALA A 104 1.40 1.51 -5.83
N PHE A 105 1.12 1.34 -4.54
CA PHE A 105 0.93 2.46 -3.62
C PHE A 105 2.19 3.32 -3.47
N ALA A 106 3.38 2.69 -3.42
CA ALA A 106 4.65 3.42 -3.42
C ALA A 106 4.82 4.27 -4.70
N LYS A 107 4.55 3.70 -5.87
CA LYS A 107 4.58 4.44 -7.16
C LYS A 107 3.57 5.58 -7.19
N ALA A 108 2.37 5.40 -6.65
CA ALA A 108 1.38 6.47 -6.53
C ALA A 108 1.91 7.64 -5.68
N ARG A 109 2.59 7.34 -4.57
CA ARG A 109 3.19 8.36 -3.70
C ARG A 109 4.38 9.06 -4.36
N GLU A 110 5.18 8.34 -5.13
CA GLU A 110 6.29 8.92 -5.91
C GLU A 110 5.75 9.85 -7.01
N ALA A 111 4.75 9.41 -7.75
CA ALA A 111 4.06 10.23 -8.74
C ALA A 111 3.42 11.48 -8.14
N ALA A 112 2.83 11.36 -6.93
CA ALA A 112 2.29 12.50 -6.21
C ALA A 112 3.37 13.52 -5.85
N ARG A 113 4.55 13.05 -5.41
CA ARG A 113 5.71 13.91 -5.15
C ARG A 113 6.23 14.58 -6.42
N ALA A 114 6.15 13.89 -7.56
CA ALA A 114 6.53 14.41 -8.87
C ALA A 114 5.47 15.35 -9.50
N GLY A 115 4.27 15.46 -8.92
CA GLY A 115 3.16 16.22 -9.49
C GLY A 115 2.45 15.53 -10.67
N ASP A 116 2.75 14.26 -10.94
CA ASP A 116 2.14 13.49 -12.02
C ASP A 116 0.76 12.95 -11.60
N SER A 117 -0.26 13.75 -11.85
CA SER A 117 -1.64 13.40 -11.49
C SER A 117 -2.17 12.18 -12.25
N ALA A 118 -1.71 11.93 -13.48
CA ALA A 118 -2.19 10.81 -14.29
C ALA A 118 -1.65 9.49 -13.74
N GLU A 119 -0.37 9.46 -13.41
CA GLU A 119 0.26 8.29 -12.79
C GLU A 119 -0.26 8.05 -11.37
N VAL A 120 -0.54 9.11 -10.59
CA VAL A 120 -1.21 8.98 -9.28
C VAL A 120 -2.55 8.26 -9.43
N LEU A 121 -3.43 8.74 -10.32
CA LEU A 121 -4.75 8.14 -10.53
C LEU A 121 -4.63 6.66 -10.93
N ARG A 122 -3.70 6.35 -11.84
CA ARG A 122 -3.49 5.00 -12.34
C ARG A 122 -2.99 4.06 -11.23
N GLN A 123 -1.95 4.45 -10.51
CA GLN A 123 -1.32 3.62 -9.49
C GLN A 123 -2.16 3.51 -8.22
N ALA A 124 -2.82 4.60 -7.81
CA ALA A 124 -3.76 4.57 -6.69
C ALA A 124 -4.95 3.66 -7.00
N GLY A 125 -5.48 3.69 -8.24
CA GLY A 125 -6.52 2.77 -8.67
C GLY A 125 -6.08 1.30 -8.62
N ILE A 126 -4.88 0.99 -9.12
CA ILE A 126 -4.31 -0.37 -9.05
C ILE A 126 -4.15 -0.81 -7.59
N ALA A 127 -3.61 0.04 -6.73
CA ALA A 127 -3.42 -0.28 -5.32
C ALA A 127 -4.76 -0.54 -4.60
N SER A 128 -5.76 0.32 -4.83
CA SER A 128 -7.10 0.14 -4.27
C SER A 128 -7.74 -1.18 -4.71
N GLU A 129 -7.67 -1.51 -6.00
CA GLU A 129 -8.26 -2.75 -6.52
C GLU A 129 -7.54 -3.99 -5.99
N LEU A 130 -6.21 -4.00 -5.95
CA LEU A 130 -5.44 -5.13 -5.40
C LEU A 130 -5.69 -5.32 -3.91
N ALA A 131 -5.83 -4.23 -3.14
CA ALA A 131 -6.22 -4.29 -1.74
C ALA A 131 -7.60 -4.94 -1.57
N ARG A 132 -8.57 -4.55 -2.40
CA ARG A 132 -9.94 -5.10 -2.41
C ARG A 132 -9.94 -6.60 -2.76
N LEU A 133 -9.24 -6.98 -3.82
CA LEU A 133 -9.11 -8.39 -4.25
C LEU A 133 -8.43 -9.25 -3.18
N GLY A 134 -7.40 -8.73 -2.51
CA GLY A 134 -6.75 -9.42 -1.41
C GLY A 134 -7.73 -9.71 -0.26
N ILE A 135 -8.56 -8.74 0.10
CA ILE A 135 -9.61 -8.91 1.11
C ILE A 135 -10.66 -9.91 0.64
N GLU A 136 -11.10 -9.85 -0.61
CA GLU A 136 -12.08 -10.79 -1.17
C GLU A 136 -11.58 -12.23 -1.16
N GLN A 137 -10.28 -12.45 -1.39
CA GLN A 137 -9.67 -13.78 -1.35
C GLN A 137 -9.86 -14.49 0.01
N LEU A 138 -9.98 -13.75 1.12
CA LEU A 138 -10.23 -14.33 2.43
C LEU A 138 -11.58 -15.07 2.51
N ASN A 139 -12.51 -14.78 1.60
CA ASN A 139 -13.82 -15.40 1.55
C ASN A 139 -13.87 -16.63 0.64
N TYR A 140 -12.78 -17.00 -0.01
CA TYR A 140 -12.76 -18.18 -0.89
C TYR A 140 -12.83 -19.48 -0.07
N PRO A 141 -13.58 -20.49 -0.56
CA PRO A 141 -13.64 -21.77 0.11
C PRO A 141 -12.27 -22.44 0.13
N SER A 142 -11.93 -23.09 1.25
CA SER A 142 -10.72 -23.91 1.33
C SER A 142 -10.82 -25.09 0.36
N THR A 143 -9.76 -25.31 -0.42
CA THR A 143 -9.63 -26.46 -1.32
C THR A 143 -9.10 -27.71 -0.60
N ALA A 144 -8.75 -27.60 0.68
CA ALA A 144 -8.33 -28.75 1.46
C ALA A 144 -9.54 -29.66 1.75
N PRO A 145 -9.45 -30.99 1.50
CA PRO A 145 -10.45 -31.91 2.01
C PRO A 145 -10.50 -31.81 3.53
N ARG A 146 -11.71 -31.72 4.09
CA ARG A 146 -11.94 -31.73 5.54
C ARG A 146 -11.64 -33.08 6.16
#